data_AF-A0A2X2I9T9-F1
#
_entry.id   AF-A0A2X2I9T9-F1
#
_cell.length_a   1.000
_cell.length_b   1.000
_cell.length_c   1.000
_cell.angle_alpha   90.00
_cell.angle_beta   90.00
_cell.angle_gamma   90.00
#
_symmetry.space_group_name_H-M   'P 1'
#
loop_
_entity.id
_entity.type
_entity.pdbx_description
1 polymer ?
#
loop_
_entity_poly.entity_id
_entity_poly.type
_entity_poly.pdbx_seq_one_letter_code
_entity_poly.pdbx_strand_id
1 'polypeptide(L)'
;MRGKKRIGLLFLLIAVVVGGGGLLLAQKALHKTSDTAFCLSCHSMNKPFEEYQGTVHFSNQKGIRAECADCHIPKSGMDYLVMPLIS
;
A
#
# COMPACT_ATOMS: atom_id res chain seq x y z
N MET A 1 33.14 10.81 -29.01
CA MET A 1 32.27 9.62 -28.82
C MET A 1 32.16 9.14 -27.36
N ARG A 2 33.26 9.03 -26.59
CA ARG A 2 33.26 8.48 -25.22
C ARG A 2 32.56 9.38 -24.16
N GLY A 3 32.67 10.71 -24.28
CA GLY A 3 32.07 11.68 -23.34
C GLY A 3 30.53 11.74 -23.38
N LYS A 4 29.94 11.78 -24.58
CA LYS A 4 28.47 11.77 -24.75
C LYS A 4 27.83 10.47 -24.20
N LYS A 5 28.52 9.33 -24.34
CA LYS A 5 28.08 8.04 -23.77
C LYS A 5 28.11 8.02 -22.24
N ARG A 6 29.09 8.68 -21.60
CA ARG A 6 29.18 8.80 -20.13
C ARG A 6 28.06 9.68 -19.57
N ILE A 7 27.77 10.80 -20.23
CA ILE A 7 26.66 11.69 -19.85
C ILE A 7 25.34 10.94 -20.00
N GLY A 8 25.12 10.25 -21.11
CA GLY A 8 23.92 9.42 -21.30
C GLY A 8 23.75 8.33 -20.22
N LEU A 9 24.85 7.67 -19.82
CA LEU A 9 24.81 6.67 -18.75
C LEU A 9 24.44 7.28 -17.39
N LEU A 10 24.98 8.46 -17.06
CA LEU A 10 24.66 9.16 -15.82
C LEU A 10 23.18 9.58 -15.78
N PHE A 11 22.65 10.13 -16.88
CA PHE A 11 21.22 10.45 -16.97
C PHE A 11 20.33 9.22 -16.82
N LEU A 12 20.71 8.09 -17.45
CA LEU A 12 19.98 6.83 -17.30
C LEU A 12 19.98 6.35 -15.85
N LEU A 13 21.14 6.39 -15.18
CA LEU A 13 21.25 6.00 -13.77
C LEU A 13 20.38 6.88 -12.86
N ILE A 14 20.41 8.20 -13.07
CA ILE A 14 19.56 9.13 -12.32
C ILE A 14 18.08 8.82 -12.57
N ALA A 15 17.67 8.61 -13.82
CA ALA A 15 16.29 8.29 -14.15
C ALA A 15 15.82 6.98 -13.49
N VAL A 16 16.66 5.95 -13.47
CA VAL A 16 16.36 4.68 -12.79
C VAL A 16 16.27 4.85 -11.28
N VAL A 17 17.19 5.60 -10.67
CA VAL A 17 17.18 5.83 -9.21
C VAL A 17 15.96 6.65 -8.80
N VAL A 18 15.64 7.72 -9.52
CA VAL A 18 14.50 8.58 -9.21
C VAL A 18 13.18 7.85 -9.51
N GLY A 19 13.06 7.23 -10.68
CA GLY A 19 11.85 6.51 -11.06
C GLY A 19 11.61 5.27 -10.19
N GLY A 20 12.64 4.44 -10.00
CA GLY A 20 12.56 3.26 -9.14
C GLY A 20 12.34 3.63 -7.67
N GLY A 21 13.05 4.64 -7.17
CA GLY A 21 12.87 5.15 -5.81
C GLY A 21 11.45 5.70 -5.58
N GLY A 22 10.93 6.48 -6.52
CA GLY A 22 9.57 7.01 -6.48
C GLY A 22 8.52 5.90 -6.44
N LEU A 23 8.66 4.87 -7.29
CA LEU A 23 7.76 3.72 -7.29
C LEU A 23 7.79 2.95 -5.96
N LEU A 24 8.97 2.69 -5.42
CA LEU A 24 9.12 2.00 -4.13
C LEU A 24 8.51 2.79 -2.98
N LEU A 25 8.69 4.11 -2.97
CA LEU A 25 8.09 4.99 -1.97
C LEU A 25 6.55 5.00 -2.09
N ALA A 26 6.02 5.13 -3.30
CA ALA A 26 4.58 5.11 -3.53
C ALA A 26 3.95 3.79 -3.08
N GLN A 27 4.57 2.65 -3.41
CA GLN A 27 4.10 1.33 -2.96
C GLN A 27 4.13 1.19 -1.44
N LYS A 28 5.20 1.67 -0.78
CA LYS A 28 5.27 1.67 0.69
C LYS A 28 4.19 2.55 1.32
N ALA A 29 3.95 3.74 0.77
CA ALA A 29 2.91 4.62 1.27
C ALA A 29 1.53 3.96 1.15
N LEU A 30 1.23 3.39 -0.01
CA LEU A 30 -0.05 2.73 -0.28
C LEU A 30 -0.30 1.53 0.64
N HIS A 31 0.70 0.69 0.85
CA HIS A 31 0.60 -0.41 1.81
C HIS A 31 0.37 0.14 3.23
N LYS A 32 1.11 1.18 3.62
CA LYS A 32 1.02 1.71 4.98
C LYS A 32 -0.35 2.31 5.29
N THR A 33 -0.96 3.00 4.33
CA THR A 33 -2.32 3.53 4.44
C THR A 33 -3.41 2.47 4.28
N SER A 34 -3.04 1.24 3.97
CA SER A 34 -3.94 0.09 3.89
C SER A 34 -3.85 -0.82 5.12
N ASP A 35 -2.87 -0.64 6.01
CA ASP A 35 -2.72 -1.45 7.21
C ASP A 35 -3.91 -1.22 8.17
N THR A 36 -4.33 -2.27 8.89
CA THR A 36 -5.34 -2.16 9.96
C THR A 36 -4.99 -1.05 10.97
N ALA A 37 -3.71 -0.89 11.31
CA ALA A 37 -3.27 0.15 12.24
C ALA A 37 -3.54 1.58 11.75
N PHE A 38 -3.49 1.82 10.43
CA PHE A 38 -3.85 3.11 9.87
C PHE A 38 -5.36 3.35 9.98
N CYS A 39 -6.19 2.33 9.70
CA CYS A 39 -7.64 2.42 9.88
C CYS A 39 -8.01 2.78 11.33
N LEU A 40 -7.32 2.18 12.31
CA LEU A 40 -7.51 2.44 13.75
C LEU A 40 -6.92 3.77 14.24
N SER A 41 -6.20 4.50 13.38
CA SER A 41 -5.76 5.86 13.73
C SER A 41 -6.92 6.86 13.77
N CYS A 42 -8.05 6.52 13.14
CA CYS A 42 -9.27 7.31 13.16
C CYS A 42 -10.16 6.87 14.34
N HIS A 43 -10.64 7.83 15.14
CA HIS A 43 -11.48 7.53 16.31
C HIS A 43 -12.79 6.80 15.97
N SER A 44 -13.31 7.01 14.75
CA SER A 44 -14.54 6.39 14.27
C SER A 44 -14.41 4.88 14.04
N MET A 45 -13.17 4.39 13.88
CA MET A 45 -12.90 2.99 13.59
C MET A 45 -12.81 2.10 14.83
N ASN A 46 -12.75 2.68 16.04
CA ASN A 46 -12.67 1.93 17.29
C ASN A 46 -13.88 1.01 17.50
N LYS A 47 -15.10 1.55 17.33
CA LYS A 47 -16.36 0.81 17.46
C LYS A 47 -16.46 -0.36 16.45
N PRO A 48 -16.28 -0.13 15.13
CA PRO A 48 -16.22 -1.22 14.15
C PRO A 48 -15.16 -2.27 14.48
N PHE A 49 -14.01 -1.86 15.02
CA PHE A 49 -12.93 -2.80 15.36
C PHE A 49 -13.30 -3.71 16.53
N GLU A 50 -13.95 -3.19 17.57
CA GLU A 50 -14.48 -3.99 18.68
C GLU A 50 -15.52 -5.00 18.19
N GLU A 51 -16.43 -4.58 17.32
CA GLU A 51 -17.43 -5.48 16.72
C GLU A 51 -16.77 -6.57 15.87
N TYR A 52 -15.81 -6.18 15.02
CA TYR A 52 -15.04 -7.10 14.16
C TYR A 52 -14.29 -8.16 14.98
N GLN A 53 -13.72 -7.81 16.13
CA GLN A 53 -13.03 -8.76 17.02
C GLN A 53 -13.94 -9.90 17.53
N GLY A 54 -15.24 -9.64 17.64
CA GLY A 54 -16.24 -10.66 17.99
C GLY A 54 -16.64 -11.59 16.83
N THR A 55 -16.12 -11.38 15.62
CA THR A 55 -16.54 -12.12 14.43
C THR A 55 -15.58 -13.26 14.04
N VAL A 56 -16.08 -14.16 13.20
CA VAL A 56 -15.29 -15.23 12.56
C VAL A 56 -14.18 -14.71 11.64
N HIS A 57 -14.22 -13.44 11.24
CA HIS A 57 -13.19 -12.81 10.42
C HIS A 57 -11.96 -12.40 11.25
N PHE A 58 -12.13 -12.22 12.56
CA PHE A 58 -11.02 -11.99 13.49
C PHE A 58 -10.44 -13.29 14.07
N SER A 59 -11.31 -14.21 14.48
CA SER A 59 -10.91 -15.49 15.06
C SER A 59 -11.77 -16.64 14.52
N ASN A 60 -11.11 -17.63 13.91
CA ASN A 60 -11.77 -18.83 13.41
C ASN A 60 -10.90 -20.07 13.63
N GLN A 61 -11.51 -21.24 13.45
CA GLN A 61 -10.83 -22.53 13.66
C GLN A 61 -9.72 -22.82 12.65
N LYS A 62 -9.65 -22.07 11.53
CA LYS A 62 -8.58 -22.22 10.53
C LYS A 62 -7.34 -21.40 10.87
N GLY A 63 -7.41 -20.54 11.90
CA GLY A 63 -6.29 -19.69 12.32
C GLY A 63 -5.93 -18.57 11.34
N ILE A 64 -6.83 -18.23 10.40
CA ILE A 64 -6.62 -17.16 9.42
C ILE A 64 -7.37 -15.92 9.89
N ARG A 65 -6.77 -14.73 9.78
CA ARG A 65 -7.40 -13.47 10.13
C ARG A 65 -7.51 -12.58 8.89
N ALA A 66 -8.69 -12.09 8.59
CA ALA A 66 -8.89 -11.11 7.53
C ALA A 66 -8.64 -9.71 8.08
N GLU A 67 -7.78 -8.92 7.46
CA GLU A 67 -7.56 -7.52 7.84
C GLU A 67 -8.63 -6.59 7.23
N CYS A 68 -8.69 -5.33 7.68
CA CYS A 68 -9.64 -4.35 7.15
C CYS A 68 -9.52 -4.22 5.62
N ALA A 69 -8.29 -4.12 5.12
CA ALA A 69 -8.00 -4.00 3.69
C ALA A 69 -8.37 -5.23 2.87
N ASP A 70 -8.44 -6.42 3.47
CA ASP A 70 -8.80 -7.64 2.73
C ASP A 70 -10.22 -7.60 2.17
N CYS A 71 -11.10 -6.81 2.79
CA CYS A 71 -12.49 -6.62 2.39
C CYS A 71 -12.75 -5.23 1.81
N HIS A 72 -12.10 -4.18 2.33
CA HIS A 72 -12.39 -2.79 1.95
C HIS A 72 -11.51 -2.25 0.81
N ILE A 73 -10.39 -2.89 0.48
CA ILE A 73 -9.44 -2.39 -0.53
C ILE A 73 -9.28 -3.45 -1.64
N PRO A 74 -9.35 -3.06 -2.93
CA PRO A 74 -9.07 -3.97 -4.04
C PRO A 74 -7.66 -4.57 -3.92
N LYS A 75 -7.51 -5.87 -4.17
CA LYS A 75 -6.23 -6.56 -3.94
C LYS A 75 -5.18 -6.36 -5.03
N SER A 76 -5.58 -5.88 -6.21
CA SER A 76 -4.67 -5.79 -7.36
C SER A 76 -5.20 -4.89 -8.47
N GLY A 77 -4.34 -4.59 -9.44
CA GLY A 77 -4.71 -3.91 -10.67
C GLY A 77 -4.80 -2.39 -10.49
N MET A 78 -5.45 -1.75 -11.45
CA MET A 78 -5.59 -0.29 -11.46
C MET A 78 -6.41 0.20 -10.28
N ASP A 79 -7.45 -0.53 -9.87
CA ASP A 79 -8.35 -0.14 -8.79
C ASP A 79 -7.61 0.00 -7.45
N TYR A 80 -6.62 -0.84 -7.18
CA TYR A 80 -5.76 -0.72 -6.01
C TYR A 80 -4.95 0.60 -6.00
N LEU A 81 -4.48 1.02 -7.18
CA LEU A 81 -3.66 2.22 -7.33
C LEU A 81 -4.49 3.52 -7.31
N VAL A 82 -5.72 3.49 -7.84
CA VAL A 82 -6.56 4.69 -7.98
C VAL A 82 -7.52 4.91 -6.81
N MET A 83 -7.90 3.86 -6.05
CA MET A 83 -8.83 3.99 -4.92
C MET A 83 -8.44 5.11 -3.93
N PRO A 84 -7.17 5.27 -3.51
CA PRO A 84 -6.78 6.34 -2.60
C PRO A 84 -6.78 7.74 -3.25
N LEU A 85 -6.81 7.83 -4.58
CA LEU A 85 -6.83 9.10 -5.31
C LEU A 85 -8.25 9.63 -5.51
N ILE A 86 -9.26 8.76 -5.36
CA ILE A 86 -10.68 9.08 -5.60
C ILE A 86 -11.56 8.99 -4.35
N SER A 87 -11.02 8.45 -3.25
CA SER A 87 -11.64 8.45 -1.92
C SER A 87 -11.35 9.76 -1.19
#